data_AF-A0A9Q9BSQ6-F1
#
_entry.id   AF-A0A9Q9BSQ6-F1
#
_cell.length_a   1.000
_cell.length_b   1.000
_cell.length_c   1.000
_cell.angle_alpha   90.00
_cell.angle_beta   90.00
_cell.angle_gamma   90.00
#
_symmetry.space_group_name_H-M   'P 1'
#
loop_
_entity.id
_entity.type
_entity.pdbx_description
1 polymer ?
#
loop_
_entity_poly.entity_id
_entity_poly.type
_entity_poly.pdbx_seq_one_letter_code
_entity_poly.pdbx_strand_id
1 'polypeptide(L)'
;MKLSYDYNDLIHELHADVKEELVNADGQIKVERGETIIVGRKSYAPVIDYFYDTDDVDQMKDVNQERVQTIKVTELMIEMLKMNEKI
;
A
#
# COMPACT_ATOMS: atom_id res chain seq x y z
N MET A 1 20.90 -4.66 8.92
CA MET A 1 19.74 -3.80 8.63
C MET A 1 18.55 -4.69 8.32
N LYS A 2 17.46 -4.53 9.07
CA LYS A 2 16.14 -5.04 8.67
C LYS A 2 15.58 -4.01 7.68
N LEU A 3 14.86 -4.47 6.67
CA LEU A 3 14.22 -3.59 5.68
C LEU A 3 12.93 -3.04 6.31
N SER A 4 12.79 -1.72 6.34
CA SER A 4 11.63 -1.01 6.89
C SER A 4 11.28 0.18 5.98
N TYR A 5 10.03 0.62 6.01
CA TYR A 5 9.53 1.80 5.29
C TYR A 5 8.61 2.60 6.20
N ASP A 6 8.63 3.92 6.09
CA ASP A 6 7.80 4.79 6.94
C ASP A 6 6.38 4.86 6.38
N TYR A 7 5.46 4.16 7.04
CA TYR A 7 4.05 4.09 6.65
C TYR A 7 3.13 4.85 7.60
N ASN A 8 3.66 5.71 8.47
CA ASN A 8 2.81 6.36 9.48
C ASN A 8 1.64 7.11 8.84
N ASP A 9 1.89 7.86 7.76
CA ASP A 9 0.85 8.63 7.08
C ASP A 9 -0.16 7.71 6.39
N LEU A 10 0.30 6.79 5.53
CA LEU A 10 -0.58 5.83 4.82
C LEU A 10 -1.41 4.95 5.77
N ILE A 11 -0.86 4.54 6.91
CA ILE A 11 -1.60 3.77 7.92
C ILE A 11 -2.72 4.61 8.54
N HIS A 12 -2.43 5.87 8.90
CA HIS A 12 -3.43 6.77 9.46
C HIS A 12 -4.54 7.08 8.44
N GLU A 13 -4.18 7.33 7.18
CA GLU A 13 -5.10 7.59 6.07
C GLU A 13 -6.02 6.40 5.82
N LEU A 14 -5.45 5.21 5.54
CA LEU A 14 -6.24 4.01 5.26
C LEU A 14 -7.13 3.62 6.44
N HIS A 15 -6.68 3.84 7.68
CA HIS A 15 -7.52 3.60 8.86
C HIS A 15 -8.69 4.60 8.95
N ALA A 16 -8.46 5.87 8.61
CA ALA A 16 -9.52 6.88 8.57
C ALA A 16 -10.55 6.52 7.48
N ASP A 17 -10.09 6.17 6.28
CA ASP A 17 -10.96 5.85 5.14
C ASP A 17 -11.82 4.60 5.40
N VAL A 18 -11.26 3.59 6.07
CA VAL A 18 -12.03 2.42 6.50
C VAL A 18 -13.10 2.81 7.53
N LYS A 19 -12.77 3.69 8.48
CA LYS A 19 -13.69 4.15 9.52
C LYS A 19 -14.82 5.02 8.94
N GLU A 20 -14.53 5.78 7.89
CA GLU A 20 -15.47 6.63 7.17
C GLU A 20 -16.24 5.87 6.08
N GLU A 21 -16.06 4.55 5.98
CA GLU A 21 -16.70 3.67 4.99
C GLU A 21 -16.38 4.01 3.53
N LEU A 22 -15.28 4.75 3.30
CA LEU A 22 -14.74 5.04 1.97
C LEU A 22 -14.00 3.83 1.38
N VAL A 23 -13.43 3.00 2.25
CA VAL A 23 -12.75 1.75 1.91
C VAL A 23 -13.37 0.59 2.69
N ASN A 24 -13.74 -0.49 2.00
CA ASN A 24 -14.25 -1.69 2.65
C ASN A 24 -13.12 -2.51 3.30
N ALA A 25 -13.10 -2.62 4.63
CA ALA A 25 -12.09 -3.37 5.39
C ALA A 25 -11.95 -4.85 4.95
N ASP A 26 -13.06 -5.49 4.61
CA ASP A 26 -13.08 -6.89 4.16
C ASP A 26 -12.91 -7.03 2.64
N GLY A 27 -12.80 -5.90 1.95
CA GLY A 27 -12.67 -5.80 0.51
C GLY A 27 -11.23 -5.89 -0.01
N GLN A 28 -11.11 -5.58 -1.30
CA GLN A 28 -9.85 -5.44 -1.99
C GLN A 28 -9.64 -3.97 -2.38
N ILE A 29 -8.39 -3.56 -2.49
CA ILE A 29 -8.01 -2.22 -2.92
C ILE A 29 -6.85 -2.31 -3.92
N LYS A 30 -6.81 -1.38 -4.88
CA LYS A 30 -5.66 -1.21 -5.77
C LYS A 30 -4.61 -0.37 -5.07
N VAL A 31 -3.36 -0.79 -5.13
CA VAL A 31 -2.21 -0.06 -4.57
C VAL A 31 -1.15 0.14 -5.63
N GLU A 32 -0.51 1.31 -5.63
CA GLU A 32 0.73 1.53 -6.38
C GLU A 32 1.92 1.11 -5.55
N ARG A 33 2.80 0.28 -6.14
CA ARG A 33 4.07 -0.12 -5.53
C ARG A 33 5.22 0.76 -6.01
N GLY A 34 6.17 0.99 -5.12
CA GLY A 34 7.43 1.66 -5.42
C GLY A 34 8.44 0.74 -6.08
N GLU A 35 9.66 1.24 -6.24
CA GLU A 35 10.76 0.42 -6.73
C GLU A 35 11.09 -0.70 -5.74
N THR A 36 11.47 -1.87 -6.26
CA THR A 36 11.89 -2.98 -5.40
C THR A 36 13.23 -2.66 -4.74
N ILE A 37 13.21 -2.54 -3.42
CA ILE A 37 14.40 -2.37 -2.59
C ILE A 37 14.97 -3.75 -2.29
N ILE A 38 16.26 -3.95 -2.55
CA ILE A 38 16.98 -5.21 -2.31
C ILE A 38 18.02 -5.01 -1.21
N VAL A 39 17.91 -5.78 -0.12
CA VAL A 39 18.86 -5.77 1.00
C VAL A 39 19.29 -7.21 1.31
N GLY A 40 20.51 -7.55 0.90
CA GLY A 40 21.04 -8.91 1.04
C GLY A 40 20.23 -9.91 0.22
N ARG A 41 19.63 -10.92 0.87
CA ARG A 41 18.73 -11.91 0.24
C ARG A 41 17.25 -11.55 0.31
N LYS A 42 16.93 -10.34 0.75
CA LYS A 42 15.55 -9.85 0.89
C LYS A 42 15.26 -8.81 -0.16
N SER A 43 14.07 -8.85 -0.73
CA SER A 43 13.53 -7.81 -1.60
C SER A 43 12.15 -7.38 -1.10
N TYR A 44 11.79 -6.12 -1.32
CA TYR A 44 10.48 -5.58 -0.98
C TYR A 44 10.15 -4.40 -1.88
N ALA A 45 8.94 -4.36 -2.42
CA ALA A 45 8.40 -3.21 -3.12
C ALA A 45 7.43 -2.48 -2.17
N PRO A 46 7.75 -1.26 -1.71
CA PRO A 46 6.90 -0.55 -0.77
C PRO A 46 5.58 -0.14 -1.42
N VAL A 47 4.55 0.05 -0.61
CA VAL A 47 3.32 0.72 -1.02
C VAL A 47 3.62 2.22 -1.11
N ILE A 48 3.22 2.87 -2.18
CA ILE A 48 3.38 4.32 -2.34
C ILE A 48 2.04 5.01 -2.18
N ASP A 49 0.99 4.41 -2.74
CA ASP A 49 -0.35 4.97 -2.71
C ASP A 49 -1.40 3.85 -2.85
N TYR A 50 -2.66 4.18 -2.62
CA TYR A 50 -3.82 3.35 -2.90
C TYR A 50 -4.91 4.14 -3.61
N PHE A 51 -5.77 3.42 -4.34
CA PHE A 51 -6.82 4.02 -5.16
C PHE A 51 -8.18 3.56 -4.66
N TYR A 52 -9.15 4.47 -4.66
CA TYR A 52 -10.53 4.16 -4.37
C TYR A 52 -11.15 3.38 -5.53
N ASP A 53 -12.21 2.63 -5.26
CA ASP A 53 -12.95 1.89 -6.30
C ASP A 53 -13.59 2.83 -7.35
N THR A 54 -13.76 4.11 -7.02
CA THR A 54 -14.25 5.15 -7.94
C THR A 54 -13.18 5.68 -8.89
N ASP A 55 -11.90 5.37 -8.64
CA ASP A 55 -10.79 5.86 -9.43
C ASP A 55 -10.61 5.03 -10.70
N ASP A 56 -10.55 5.69 -11.86
CA ASP A 56 -10.21 5.06 -13.13
C ASP A 56 -8.69 4.94 -13.28
N VAL A 57 -8.09 4.09 -12.44
CA VAL A 57 -6.64 3.88 -12.33
C VAL A 57 -6.02 3.56 -13.69
N ASP A 58 -6.73 2.82 -14.54
CA ASP A 58 -6.21 2.35 -15.83
C ASP A 58 -6.02 3.51 -16.85
N GLN A 59 -6.66 4.66 -16.60
CA GLN A 59 -6.53 5.89 -17.41
C GLN A 59 -5.58 6.94 -16.80
N MET A 60 -5.07 6.72 -15.58
CA MET A 60 -4.18 7.65 -14.91
C MET A 60 -2.79 7.64 -15.55
N LYS A 61 -2.36 8.78 -16.09
CA LYS A 61 -1.08 8.92 -16.81
C LYS A 61 0.14 8.87 -15.91
N ASP A 62 -0.03 9.29 -14.65
CA ASP A 62 1.07 9.40 -13.68
C ASP A 62 1.23 8.14 -12.82
N VAL A 63 0.35 7.14 -12.99
CA VAL A 63 0.40 5.87 -12.29
C VAL A 63 1.14 4.84 -13.13
N ASN A 64 2.13 4.18 -12.53
CA ASN A 64 2.81 3.08 -13.20
C ASN A 64 1.96 1.81 -13.13
N GLN A 65 1.24 1.50 -14.21
CA GLN A 65 0.34 0.35 -14.29
C GLN A 65 1.03 -1.00 -14.02
N GLU A 66 2.33 -1.14 -14.32
CA GLU A 66 3.08 -2.37 -14.04
C GLU A 66 3.32 -2.59 -12.53
N ARG A 67 3.15 -1.54 -11.73
CA ARG A 67 3.33 -1.54 -10.27
C ARG A 67 2.02 -1.50 -9.51
N VAL A 68 0.89 -1.44 -10.21
CA VAL A 68 -0.44 -1.52 -9.59
C VAL A 68 -0.73 -2.97 -9.21
N GLN A 69 -1.17 -3.18 -7.97
CA GLN A 69 -1.54 -4.49 -7.47
C GLN A 69 -2.86 -4.42 -6.73
N THR A 70 -3.65 -5.49 -6.82
CA THR A 70 -4.85 -5.64 -6.00
C THR A 70 -4.53 -6.49 -4.78
N ILE A 71 -4.86 -5.98 -3.60
CA ILE A 71 -4.58 -6.63 -2.30
C ILE A 71 -5.80 -6.48 -1.39
N LYS A 72 -5.99 -7.40 -0.44
CA LYS A 72 -7.02 -7.20 0.59
C LYS A 72 -6.63 -6.08 1.53
N VAL A 73 -7.59 -5.26 1.93
CA VAL A 73 -7.33 -4.10 2.81
C VAL A 73 -6.72 -4.53 4.15
N THR A 74 -7.22 -5.62 4.74
CA THR A 74 -6.63 -6.21 5.96
C THR A 74 -5.19 -6.70 5.77
N GLU A 75 -4.88 -7.32 4.63
CA GLU A 75 -3.52 -7.80 4.34
C GLU A 75 -2.55 -6.63 4.15
N LEU A 76 -2.99 -5.59 3.44
CA LEU A 76 -2.24 -4.34 3.25
C LEU A 76 -1.92 -3.66 4.58
N MET A 77 -2.91 -3.51 5.46
CA MET A 77 -2.70 -2.88 6.78
C MET A 77 -1.69 -3.67 7.62
N ILE A 78 -1.81 -5.00 7.64
CA ILE A 78 -0.86 -5.87 8.34
C ILE A 78 0.55 -5.76 7.75
N GLU A 79 0.66 -5.69 6.42
CA GLU A 79 1.93 -5.53 5.71
C GLU A 79 2.60 -4.21 6.11
N MET A 80 1.87 -3.08 6.02
CA MET A 80 2.38 -1.76 6.35
C MET A 80 2.81 -1.69 7.82
N LEU A 81 1.99 -2.19 8.77
CA LEU A 81 2.35 -2.23 10.19
C LEU A 81 3.66 -3.01 10.43
N LYS A 82 3.80 -4.20 9.84
CA LYS A 82 5.01 -5.03 9.98
C LYS A 82 6.27 -4.37 9.42
N MET A 83 6.12 -3.62 8.32
CA MET A 83 7.23 -2.94 7.66
C MET A 83 7.55 -1.57 8.26
N ASN A 84 6.60 -0.96 8.98
CA ASN A 84 6.77 0.31 9.68
C ASN A 84 7.49 0.20 11.03
N GLU A 85 7.61 -1.02 11.59
CA GLU A 85 8.40 -1.28 12.79
C GLU A 85 9.90 -1.00 12.53
N LYS A 86 10.33 0.24 12.81
CA LYS A 86 11.74 0.64 12.92
C LYS A 86 12.32 -0.01 14.17
N ILE A 87 13.35 -0.84 14.02
CA ILE A 87 14.20 -1.31 15.13
C ILE A 87 15.65 -1.00 14.78
#